data_AF-A0A1T4NBK2-F1
#
_entry.id   AF-A0A1T4NBK2-F1
#
_cell.length_a   1.000
_cell.length_b   1.000
_cell.length_c   1.000
_cell.angle_alpha   90.00
_cell.angle_beta   90.00
_cell.angle_gamma   90.00
#
_symmetry.space_group_name_H-M   'P 1'
#
loop_
_entity.id
_entity.type
_entity.pdbx_description
1 polymer ?
#
loop_
_entity_poly.entity_id
_entity_poly.type
_entity_poly.pdbx_seq_one_letter_code
_entity_poly.pdbx_strand_id
1 'polypeptide(L)'
;MGETTIVSIVIIAVLAIIFIALFFRFVPVGLWITAYFSGVKVGIGNLVGMRLRRVVPSYIITPLIKATKAGLKISTDELEAHYLAGGNINLVVDALIAAQRANIDLEFEQAAAIDLAGRNVFEAVQVSVNPKVIETPIIAGVAMDGIEVKAKAKVTVRANIERLVGGAGEETIIARVGEGIVTTVGSAPKHSIVLENPDSISQTILRKGLDSGTAFEILSIDIADVDVGRNIGAKLQADQAIADKKIAQAKAEERRAFAVAQEQEMLAEVQRMRAKVVEAESEVPLAIAEAFKKGNLGVMDYYQMQNIKSDTAMRDSIANPTIQNENE
;
A
#
# COMPACT_ATOMS: atom_id res chain seq x y z
N MET A 1 22.40 -24.47 88.61
CA MET A 1 22.68 -24.41 87.16
C MET A 1 22.67 -22.94 86.78
N GLY A 2 23.85 -22.38 86.52
CA GLY A 2 24.07 -20.92 86.50
C GLY A 2 23.39 -20.24 85.32
N GLU A 3 22.99 -18.98 85.51
CA GLU A 3 22.37 -18.12 84.49
C GLU A 3 23.15 -18.12 83.15
N THR A 4 24.48 -18.27 83.21
CA THR A 4 25.36 -18.38 82.04
C THR A 4 25.09 -19.60 81.15
N THR A 5 24.65 -20.74 81.73
CA THR A 5 24.27 -21.94 80.96
C THR A 5 22.91 -21.80 80.29
N ILE A 6 21.99 -21.05 80.88
CA ILE A 6 20.67 -20.78 80.28
C ILE A 6 20.84 -19.79 79.12
N VAL A 7 21.66 -18.75 79.30
CA VAL A 7 21.98 -17.77 78.24
C VAL A 7 22.68 -18.42 77.05
N SER A 8 23.63 -19.34 77.28
CA SER A 8 24.29 -20.04 76.17
C SER A 8 23.36 -21.00 75.42
N ILE A 9 22.47 -21.72 76.12
CA ILE A 9 21.43 -22.56 75.48
C ILE A 9 20.48 -21.71 74.65
N VAL A 10 20.06 -20.53 75.14
CA VAL A 10 19.18 -19.61 74.41
C VAL A 10 19.88 -19.05 73.16
N ILE A 11 21.15 -18.65 73.26
CA ILE A 11 21.92 -18.18 72.10
C ILE A 11 22.09 -19.28 71.04
N ILE A 12 22.40 -20.50 71.45
CA ILE A 12 22.52 -21.65 70.53
C ILE A 12 21.17 -21.98 69.89
N ALA A 13 20.07 -21.94 70.65
CA ALA A 13 18.73 -22.17 70.13
C ALA A 13 18.33 -21.09 69.11
N VAL A 14 18.64 -19.81 69.38
CA VAL A 14 18.39 -18.70 68.44
C VAL A 14 19.23 -18.85 67.17
N LEU A 15 20.52 -19.20 67.29
CA LEU A 15 21.39 -19.49 66.14
C LEU A 15 20.87 -20.67 65.32
N ALA A 16 20.39 -21.74 65.97
CA ALA A 16 19.80 -22.89 65.31
C ALA A 16 18.52 -22.51 64.57
N ILE A 17 17.64 -21.70 65.18
CA ILE A 17 16.42 -21.20 64.54
C ILE A 17 16.75 -20.32 63.34
N ILE A 18 17.74 -19.42 63.45
CA ILE A 18 18.20 -18.57 62.34
C ILE A 18 18.77 -19.43 61.21
N PHE A 19 19.60 -20.43 61.52
CA PHE A 19 20.17 -21.34 60.54
C PHE A 19 19.09 -22.16 59.83
N ILE A 20 18.12 -22.69 60.57
CA ILE A 20 16.96 -23.41 60.04
C ILE A 20 16.09 -22.51 59.16
N ALA A 21 15.83 -21.27 59.59
CA ALA A 21 15.07 -20.29 58.80
C ALA A 21 15.81 -19.92 57.50
N LEU A 22 17.14 -19.74 57.56
CA LEU A 22 17.98 -19.50 56.39
C LEU A 22 17.96 -20.71 55.44
N PHE A 23 18.06 -21.92 55.99
CA PHE A 23 18.02 -23.17 55.24
C PHE A 23 16.68 -23.34 54.50
N PHE A 24 15.54 -23.19 55.18
CA PHE A 24 14.22 -23.25 54.55
C PHE A 24 13.96 -22.09 53.59
N ARG A 25 14.60 -20.93 53.77
CA ARG A 25 14.53 -19.80 52.82
C ARG A 25 15.22 -20.14 51.50
N PHE A 26 16.35 -20.85 51.55
CA PHE A 26 17.15 -21.19 50.38
C PHE A 26 16.72 -22.50 49.70
N VAL A 27 16.31 -23.51 50.47
CA VAL A 27 15.93 -24.83 49.93
C VAL A 27 14.41 -24.92 49.82
N PRO A 28 13.83 -24.97 48.60
CA PRO A 28 12.40 -25.15 48.44
C PRO A 28 12.02 -26.63 48.61
N VAL A 29 12.00 -27.10 49.88
CA VAL A 29 11.73 -28.50 50.23
C VAL A 29 10.37 -28.97 49.70
N GLY A 30 9.34 -28.11 49.71
CA GLY A 30 8.01 -28.45 49.18
C GLY A 30 7.99 -28.74 47.67
N LEU A 31 8.75 -27.96 46.88
CA LEU A 31 8.89 -28.21 45.43
C LEU A 31 9.65 -29.49 45.16
N TRP A 32 10.70 -29.77 45.96
CA TRP A 32 11.47 -31.01 45.85
C TRP A 32 10.61 -32.24 46.10
N ILE A 33 9.82 -32.24 47.18
CA ILE A 33 8.88 -33.32 47.51
C ILE A 33 7.89 -33.54 46.35
N THR A 34 7.31 -32.44 45.83
CA THR A 34 6.34 -32.51 44.72
C THR A 34 6.95 -33.08 43.45
N ALA A 35 8.20 -32.70 43.12
CA ALA A 35 8.93 -33.23 41.98
C ALA A 35 9.21 -34.73 42.12
N TYR A 36 9.66 -35.16 43.30
CA TYR A 36 9.95 -36.56 43.60
C TYR A 36 8.71 -37.45 43.44
N PHE A 37 7.57 -37.06 44.05
CA PHE A 37 6.31 -37.80 43.91
C PHE A 37 5.71 -37.74 42.50
N SER A 38 6.07 -36.73 41.71
CA SER A 38 5.67 -36.62 40.31
C SER A 38 6.57 -37.40 39.34
N GLY A 39 7.56 -38.15 39.85
CA GLY A 39 8.48 -38.95 39.05
C GLY A 39 9.66 -38.19 38.45
N VAL A 40 9.84 -36.91 38.82
CA VAL A 40 10.95 -36.08 38.32
C VAL A 40 12.16 -36.23 39.26
N LYS A 41 13.25 -36.77 38.74
CA LYS A 41 14.49 -37.02 39.50
C LYS A 41 15.34 -35.76 39.61
N VAL A 42 14.95 -34.80 40.47
CA VAL A 42 15.75 -33.59 40.77
C VAL A 42 16.39 -33.69 42.15
N GLY A 43 17.72 -33.54 42.21
CA GLY A 43 18.45 -33.48 43.48
C GLY A 43 18.29 -32.13 44.18
N ILE A 44 18.37 -32.13 45.52
CA ILE A 44 18.34 -30.89 46.33
C ILE A 44 19.47 -29.93 45.91
N GLY A 45 20.65 -30.47 45.55
CA GLY A 45 21.77 -29.68 45.03
C GLY A 45 21.44 -28.90 43.75
N ASN A 46 20.62 -29.47 42.84
CA ASN A 46 20.23 -28.79 41.61
C ASN A 46 19.31 -27.60 41.89
N LEU A 47 18.41 -27.72 42.87
CA LEU A 47 17.52 -26.64 43.28
C LEU A 47 18.26 -25.45 43.90
N VAL A 48 19.29 -25.76 44.70
CA VAL A 48 20.19 -24.75 45.26
C VAL A 48 21.04 -24.13 44.16
N GLY A 49 21.55 -24.95 43.23
CA GLY A 49 22.31 -24.51 42.06
C GLY A 49 21.53 -23.53 41.16
N MET A 50 20.26 -23.82 40.86
CA MET A 50 19.37 -22.93 40.11
C MET A 50 19.28 -21.55 40.75
N ARG A 51 19.10 -21.48 42.08
CA ARG A 51 19.06 -20.19 42.79
C ARG A 51 20.38 -19.44 42.74
N LEU A 52 21.51 -20.15 42.80
CA LEU A 52 22.84 -19.54 42.67
C LEU A 52 23.04 -18.94 41.26
N ARG A 53 22.50 -19.59 40.22
CA ARG A 53 22.47 -19.08 38.84
C ARG A 53 21.36 -18.04 38.59
N ARG A 54 20.70 -17.55 39.64
CA ARG A 54 19.57 -16.59 39.59
C ARG A 54 18.33 -17.10 38.82
N VAL A 55 18.16 -18.41 38.77
CA VAL A 55 16.99 -19.05 38.18
C VAL A 55 16.01 -19.45 39.28
N VAL A 56 14.73 -19.12 39.11
CA VAL A 56 13.71 -19.42 40.10
C VAL A 56 13.23 -20.87 39.92
N PRO A 57 13.47 -21.80 40.86
CA PRO A 57 13.25 -23.23 40.63
C PRO A 57 11.79 -23.61 40.31
N SER A 58 10.81 -22.86 40.83
CA SER A 58 9.38 -23.11 40.58
C SER A 58 9.00 -23.01 39.10
N TYR A 59 9.65 -22.10 38.35
CA TYR A 59 9.38 -21.87 36.94
C TYR A 59 9.92 -22.97 36.03
N ILE A 60 10.88 -23.77 36.50
CA ILE A 60 11.43 -24.92 35.74
C ILE A 60 10.71 -26.21 36.13
N ILE A 61 10.60 -26.46 37.44
CA ILE A 61 10.12 -27.75 37.95
C ILE A 61 8.64 -27.96 37.65
N THR A 62 7.82 -26.91 37.73
CA THR A 62 6.38 -27.05 37.50
C THR A 62 6.08 -27.46 36.05
N PRO A 63 6.63 -26.80 35.01
CA PRO A 63 6.56 -27.30 33.63
C PRO A 63 7.17 -28.69 33.45
N LEU A 64 8.32 -28.98 34.07
CA LEU A 64 8.98 -30.28 33.96
C LEU A 64 8.11 -31.42 34.50
N ILE A 65 7.39 -31.18 35.61
CA ILE A 65 6.40 -32.11 36.14
C ILE A 65 5.27 -32.34 35.13
N LYS A 66 4.75 -31.28 34.48
CA LYS A 66 3.73 -31.43 33.43
C LYS A 66 4.25 -32.27 32.25
N ALA A 67 5.45 -31.96 31.77
CA ALA A 67 6.09 -32.66 30.66
C ALA A 67 6.30 -34.15 30.97
N THR A 68 6.84 -34.46 32.15
CA THR A 68 7.08 -35.84 32.60
C THR A 68 5.77 -36.63 32.73
N LYS A 69 4.73 -36.01 33.28
CA LYS A 69 3.39 -36.63 33.38
C LYS A 69 2.72 -36.84 32.02
N ALA A 70 3.05 -36.02 31.02
CA ALA A 70 2.61 -36.21 29.64
C ALA A 70 3.44 -37.28 28.89
N GLY A 71 4.53 -37.78 29.48
CA GLY A 71 5.42 -38.76 28.86
C GLY A 71 6.50 -38.15 27.97
N LEU A 72 6.70 -36.82 28.04
CA LEU A 72 7.79 -36.13 27.34
C LEU A 72 9.11 -36.34 28.09
N LYS A 73 10.18 -36.64 27.35
CA LYS A 73 11.54 -36.77 27.88
C LYS A 73 12.28 -35.45 27.66
N ILE A 74 12.21 -34.56 28.66
CA ILE A 74 12.91 -33.26 28.64
C ILE A 74 13.85 -33.21 29.84
N SER A 75 15.08 -32.74 29.63
CA SER A 75 16.06 -32.57 30.70
C SER A 75 15.83 -31.28 31.49
N THR A 76 16.30 -31.25 32.73
CA THR A 76 16.30 -30.01 33.54
C THR A 76 17.15 -28.92 32.90
N ASP A 77 18.24 -29.31 32.25
CA ASP A 77 19.27 -28.41 31.76
C ASP A 77 18.81 -27.69 30.50
N GLU A 78 18.06 -28.37 29.62
CA GLU A 78 17.39 -27.77 28.46
C GLU A 78 16.38 -26.68 28.86
N LEU A 79 15.55 -26.94 29.87
CA LEU A 79 14.59 -25.96 30.37
C LEU A 79 15.30 -24.77 31.03
N GLU A 80 16.37 -25.02 31.77
CA GLU A 80 17.17 -23.96 32.39
C GLU A 80 17.87 -23.10 31.33
N ALA A 81 18.45 -23.71 30.30
CA ALA A 81 19.08 -23.02 29.18
C ALA A 81 18.07 -22.13 28.44
N HIS A 82 16.88 -22.64 28.15
CA HIS A 82 15.82 -21.87 27.48
C HIS A 82 15.35 -20.67 28.33
N TYR A 83 15.19 -20.87 29.65
CA TYR A 83 14.84 -19.78 30.56
C TYR A 83 15.91 -18.70 30.63
N LEU A 84 17.18 -19.10 30.69
CA LEU A 84 18.31 -18.17 30.70
C LEU A 84 18.45 -17.41 29.37
N ALA A 85 18.05 -18.02 28.24
CA ALA A 85 17.93 -17.36 26.95
C ALA A 85 16.76 -16.37 26.86
N GLY A 86 15.90 -16.30 27.89
CA GLY A 86 14.75 -15.39 27.97
C GLY A 86 13.46 -15.96 27.40
N GLY A 87 13.41 -17.26 27.11
CA GLY A 87 12.23 -17.94 26.58
C GLY A 87 11.18 -18.30 27.64
N ASN A 88 9.96 -18.59 27.19
CA ASN A 88 8.84 -18.99 28.02
C ASN A 88 8.69 -20.52 28.08
N ILE A 89 9.24 -21.11 29.15
CA ILE A 89 9.17 -22.57 29.36
C ILE A 89 7.73 -23.10 29.40
N ASN A 90 6.80 -22.40 30.06
CA ASN A 90 5.43 -22.89 30.21
C ASN A 90 4.77 -23.05 28.84
N LEU A 91 4.94 -22.05 27.97
CA LEU A 91 4.34 -22.02 26.64
C LEU A 91 4.92 -23.14 25.75
N VAL A 92 6.24 -23.33 25.78
CA VAL A 92 6.92 -24.42 25.05
C VAL A 92 6.46 -25.79 25.52
N VAL A 93 6.41 -26.03 26.83
CA VAL A 93 5.97 -27.33 27.37
C VAL A 93 4.49 -27.59 27.05
N ASP A 94 3.62 -26.61 27.23
CA ASP A 94 2.20 -26.77 26.91
C ASP A 94 2.01 -27.02 25.39
N ALA A 95 2.84 -26.43 24.52
CA ALA A 95 2.87 -26.70 23.07
C ALA A 95 3.33 -28.12 22.74
N LEU A 96 4.41 -28.61 23.37
CA LEU A 96 4.90 -29.98 23.16
C LEU A 96 3.87 -31.02 23.61
N ILE A 97 3.17 -30.79 24.72
CA ILE A 97 2.10 -31.67 25.19
C ILE A 97 0.95 -31.69 24.18
N ALA A 98 0.58 -30.52 23.63
CA ALA A 98 -0.45 -30.43 22.60
C ALA A 98 -0.04 -31.16 21.31
N ALA A 99 1.21 -30.99 20.87
CA ALA A 99 1.77 -31.63 19.69
C ALA A 99 1.77 -33.16 19.83
N GLN A 100 2.23 -33.68 20.97
CA GLN A 100 2.25 -35.11 21.25
C GLN A 100 0.84 -35.72 21.25
N ARG A 101 -0.16 -35.02 21.82
CA ARG A 101 -1.56 -35.47 21.80
C ARG A 101 -2.17 -35.47 20.40
N ALA A 102 -1.72 -34.56 19.54
CA ALA A 102 -2.14 -34.48 18.15
C ALA A 102 -1.27 -35.29 17.18
N ASN A 103 -0.31 -36.07 17.70
CA ASN A 103 0.63 -36.87 16.92
C ASN A 103 1.44 -36.05 15.89
N ILE A 104 1.82 -34.83 16.29
CA ILE A 104 2.71 -33.94 15.53
C ILE A 104 4.14 -34.14 16.05
N ASP A 105 5.08 -34.36 15.15
CA ASP A 105 6.50 -34.46 15.48
C ASP A 105 7.06 -33.05 15.75
N LEU A 106 7.30 -32.74 17.02
CA LEU A 106 7.84 -31.47 17.47
C LEU A 106 8.87 -31.74 18.56
N GLU A 107 10.12 -31.47 18.26
CA GLU A 107 11.22 -31.60 19.23
C GLU A 107 11.32 -30.36 20.12
N PHE A 108 11.90 -30.53 21.32
CA PHE A 108 12.08 -29.43 22.27
C PHE A 108 12.92 -28.29 21.67
N GLU A 109 13.99 -28.63 20.95
CA GLU A 109 14.90 -27.66 20.32
C GLU A 109 14.17 -26.79 19.29
N GLN A 110 13.31 -27.39 18.47
CA GLN A 110 12.49 -26.68 17.50
C GLN A 110 11.48 -25.76 18.19
N ALA A 111 10.78 -26.25 19.21
CA ALA A 111 9.84 -25.47 19.99
C ALA A 111 10.51 -24.27 20.68
N ALA A 112 11.70 -24.48 21.25
CA ALA A 112 12.51 -23.42 21.83
C ALA A 112 12.95 -22.38 20.78
N ALA A 113 13.37 -22.81 19.59
CA ALA A 113 13.76 -21.90 18.51
C ALA A 113 12.59 -21.01 18.05
N ILE A 114 11.38 -21.57 17.97
CA ILE A 114 10.17 -20.81 17.62
C ILE A 114 9.86 -19.74 18.68
N ASP A 115 9.92 -20.10 19.96
CA ASP A 115 9.66 -19.20 21.07
C ASP A 115 10.68 -18.06 21.13
N LEU A 116 11.97 -18.37 20.96
CA LEU A 116 13.05 -17.37 20.91
C LEU A 116 12.97 -16.46 19.67
N ALA A 117 12.39 -16.95 18.57
CA ALA A 117 12.08 -16.13 17.40
C ALA A 117 10.90 -15.15 17.63
N GLY A 118 10.30 -15.16 18.83
CA GLY A 118 9.18 -14.29 19.20
C GLY A 118 7.85 -14.75 18.58
N ARG A 119 7.72 -16.04 18.24
CA ARG A 119 6.49 -16.64 17.71
C ARG A 119 5.83 -17.49 18.79
N ASN A 120 4.50 -17.52 18.80
CA ASN A 120 3.75 -18.33 19.75
C ASN A 120 3.71 -19.80 19.28
N VAL A 121 4.56 -20.64 19.87
CA VAL A 121 4.64 -22.09 19.56
C VAL A 121 3.31 -22.80 19.80
N PHE A 122 2.64 -22.45 20.90
CA PHE A 122 1.39 -23.10 21.29
C PHE A 122 0.28 -22.83 20.28
N GLU A 123 0.14 -21.57 19.85
CA GLU A 123 -0.80 -21.20 18.78
C GLU A 123 -0.46 -21.91 17.48
N ALA A 124 0.82 -22.01 17.10
CA ALA A 124 1.21 -22.70 15.88
C ALA A 124 0.82 -24.19 15.89
N VAL A 125 1.02 -24.89 17.01
CA VAL A 125 0.55 -26.27 17.17
C VAL A 125 -0.97 -26.34 17.08
N GLN A 126 -1.70 -25.43 17.73
CA GLN A 126 -3.17 -25.39 17.65
C GLN A 126 -3.68 -25.20 16.21
N VAL A 127 -3.08 -24.28 15.46
CA VAL A 127 -3.43 -24.01 14.06
C VAL A 127 -3.03 -25.18 13.14
N SER A 128 -2.03 -25.97 13.53
CA SER A 128 -1.67 -27.21 12.83
C SER A 128 -2.76 -28.29 12.97
N VAL A 129 -3.34 -28.42 14.16
CA VAL A 129 -4.41 -29.39 14.46
C VAL A 129 -5.76 -28.91 13.93
N ASN A 130 -6.10 -27.66 14.19
CA ASN A 130 -7.36 -27.04 13.79
C ASN A 130 -7.07 -25.88 12.84
N PRO A 131 -7.30 -26.05 11.53
CA PRO A 131 -7.04 -25.02 10.54
C PRO A 131 -7.71 -23.69 10.88
N LYS A 132 -7.02 -22.59 10.59
CA LYS A 132 -7.50 -21.22 10.80
C LYS A 132 -7.93 -20.64 9.47
N VAL A 133 -9.00 -19.84 9.48
CA VAL A 133 -9.46 -19.09 8.31
C VAL A 133 -8.92 -17.66 8.40
N ILE A 134 -8.21 -17.23 7.35
CA ILE A 134 -7.71 -15.87 7.16
C ILE A 134 -8.56 -15.20 6.08
N GLU A 135 -9.12 -14.04 6.37
CA GLU A 135 -9.88 -13.26 5.40
C GLU A 135 -9.00 -12.19 4.77
N THR A 136 -9.08 -12.02 3.45
CA THR A 136 -8.42 -10.91 2.77
C THR A 136 -9.24 -9.62 2.93
N PRO A 137 -8.60 -8.43 2.84
CA PRO A 137 -9.33 -7.21 2.55
C PRO A 137 -10.05 -7.32 1.20
N ILE A 138 -10.92 -6.35 0.90
CA ILE A 138 -11.56 -6.25 -0.42
C ILE A 138 -10.49 -5.85 -1.45
N ILE A 139 -10.28 -6.70 -2.45
CA ILE A 139 -9.27 -6.49 -3.49
C ILE A 139 -10.00 -6.17 -4.79
N ALA A 140 -9.66 -5.02 -5.38
CA ALA A 140 -10.25 -4.56 -6.63
C ALA A 140 -9.31 -4.86 -7.81
N GLY A 141 -9.86 -5.43 -8.88
CA GLY A 141 -9.21 -5.58 -10.17
C GLY A 141 -10.09 -4.99 -11.28
N VAL A 142 -9.50 -4.61 -12.42
CA VAL A 142 -10.24 -4.10 -13.58
C VAL A 142 -10.08 -5.11 -14.70
N ALA A 143 -11.19 -5.64 -15.22
CA ALA A 143 -11.19 -6.56 -16.36
C ALA A 143 -10.90 -5.82 -17.67
N MET A 144 -10.60 -6.56 -18.75
CA MET A 144 -10.26 -5.95 -20.06
C MET A 144 -11.39 -5.13 -20.68
N ASP A 145 -12.64 -5.37 -20.28
CA ASP A 145 -13.81 -4.58 -20.66
C ASP A 145 -13.93 -3.25 -19.89
N GLY A 146 -12.99 -2.95 -18.99
CA GLY A 146 -12.93 -1.72 -18.22
C GLY A 146 -13.84 -1.69 -17.00
N ILE A 147 -14.44 -2.82 -16.61
CA ILE A 147 -15.31 -2.91 -15.44
C ILE A 147 -14.49 -3.38 -14.23
N GLU A 148 -14.64 -2.66 -13.12
CA GLU A 148 -14.04 -3.00 -11.83
C GLU A 148 -14.79 -4.19 -11.21
N VAL A 149 -14.05 -5.19 -10.74
CA VAL A 149 -14.54 -6.32 -9.95
C VAL A 149 -13.84 -6.30 -8.60
N LYS A 150 -14.62 -6.39 -7.53
CA LYS A 150 -14.15 -6.43 -6.16
C LYS A 150 -14.34 -7.83 -5.62
N ALA A 151 -13.27 -8.48 -5.20
CA ALA A 151 -13.33 -9.83 -4.65
C ALA A 151 -12.82 -9.85 -3.22
N LYS A 152 -13.45 -10.71 -2.41
CA LYS A 152 -12.99 -11.05 -1.06
C LYS A 152 -12.74 -12.55 -1.00
N ALA A 153 -11.57 -12.96 -0.54
CA ALA A 153 -11.21 -14.36 -0.39
C ALA A 153 -11.07 -14.76 1.08
N LYS A 154 -11.40 -16.02 1.36
CA LYS A 154 -11.14 -16.72 2.62
C LYS A 154 -10.14 -17.82 2.34
N VAL A 155 -9.04 -17.81 3.09
CA VAL A 155 -7.97 -18.79 2.94
C VAL A 155 -7.95 -19.65 4.18
N THR A 156 -8.16 -20.95 4.01
CA THR A 156 -8.02 -21.92 5.10
C THR A 156 -6.58 -22.38 5.14
N VAL A 157 -5.89 -22.05 6.23
CA VAL A 157 -4.47 -22.36 6.42
C VAL A 157 -4.24 -23.31 7.59
N ARG A 158 -3.20 -24.13 7.44
CA ARG A 158 -2.62 -24.94 8.50
C ARG A 158 -1.19 -24.45 8.76
N ALA A 159 -0.74 -24.43 10.01
CA ALA A 159 0.65 -24.08 10.30
C ALA A 159 1.58 -25.23 9.92
N ASN A 160 2.66 -24.92 9.20
CA ASN A 160 3.74 -25.86 8.93
C ASN A 160 4.84 -25.64 9.97
N ILE A 161 4.99 -26.60 10.89
CA ILE A 161 5.88 -26.50 12.04
C ILE A 161 7.35 -26.42 11.63
N GLU A 162 7.76 -27.13 10.57
CA GLU A 162 9.15 -27.14 10.09
C GLU A 162 9.59 -25.78 9.54
N ARG A 163 8.66 -25.06 8.89
CA ARG A 163 8.92 -23.77 8.23
C ARG A 163 8.49 -22.56 9.05
N LEU A 164 8.10 -22.77 10.29
CA LEU A 164 7.57 -21.71 11.14
C LEU A 164 8.65 -20.67 11.51
N VAL A 165 9.92 -21.11 11.63
CA VAL A 165 11.08 -20.24 11.84
C VAL A 165 11.64 -19.79 10.50
N GLY A 166 11.57 -18.48 10.22
CA GLY A 166 12.08 -17.88 8.98
C GLY A 166 11.12 -17.92 7.80
N GLY A 167 9.98 -18.61 7.90
CA GLY A 167 8.93 -18.59 6.90
C GLY A 167 8.15 -17.26 6.87
N ALA A 168 7.60 -16.95 5.69
CA ALA A 168 6.74 -15.79 5.51
C ALA A 168 5.40 -15.95 6.26
N GLY A 169 4.90 -14.84 6.84
CA GLY A 169 3.69 -14.82 7.68
C GLY A 169 2.38 -14.67 6.91
N GLU A 170 1.29 -14.43 7.66
CA GLU A 170 -0.07 -14.27 7.12
C GLU A 170 -0.16 -13.11 6.10
N GLU A 171 0.55 -12.00 6.34
CA GLU A 171 0.56 -10.83 5.46
C GLU A 171 1.03 -11.16 4.04
N THR A 172 2.04 -12.03 3.92
CA THR A 172 2.57 -12.45 2.61
C THR A 172 1.57 -13.32 1.86
N ILE A 173 0.79 -14.15 2.57
CA ILE A 173 -0.29 -14.94 1.97
C ILE A 173 -1.35 -13.99 1.41
N ILE A 174 -1.80 -13.00 2.20
CA ILE A 174 -2.79 -12.02 1.77
C ILE A 174 -2.32 -11.27 0.52
N ALA A 175 -1.05 -10.85 0.49
CA ALA A 175 -0.46 -10.17 -0.67
C ALA A 175 -0.43 -11.05 -1.93
N ARG A 176 -0.02 -12.32 -1.80
CA ARG A 176 0.03 -13.27 -2.93
C ARG A 176 -1.36 -13.62 -3.45
N VAL A 177 -2.32 -13.82 -2.55
CA VAL A 177 -3.74 -13.99 -2.92
C VAL A 177 -4.21 -12.77 -3.69
N GLY A 178 -3.92 -11.56 -3.19
CA GLY A 178 -4.26 -10.32 -3.85
C GLY A 178 -3.68 -10.17 -5.25
N GLU A 179 -2.39 -10.48 -5.41
CA GLU A 179 -1.75 -10.50 -6.73
C GLU A 179 -2.47 -11.48 -7.68
N GLY A 180 -2.82 -12.67 -7.21
CA GLY A 180 -3.52 -13.66 -8.02
C GLY A 180 -4.96 -13.26 -8.38
N ILE A 181 -5.68 -12.60 -7.46
CA ILE A 181 -7.00 -12.00 -7.75
C ILE A 181 -6.85 -10.95 -8.86
N VAL A 182 -5.96 -9.97 -8.67
CA VAL A 182 -5.75 -8.86 -9.62
C VAL A 182 -5.32 -9.40 -10.99
N THR A 183 -4.41 -10.38 -11.02
CA THR A 183 -3.95 -11.01 -12.26
C THR A 183 -5.09 -11.72 -12.99
N THR A 184 -5.92 -12.48 -12.26
CA THR A 184 -7.02 -13.26 -12.87
C THR A 184 -8.10 -12.33 -13.41
N VAL A 185 -8.52 -11.33 -12.63
CA VAL A 185 -9.50 -10.33 -13.05
C VAL A 185 -8.97 -9.52 -14.24
N GLY A 186 -7.72 -9.03 -14.16
CA GLY A 186 -7.10 -8.23 -15.21
C GLY A 186 -6.89 -8.97 -16.53
N SER A 187 -6.74 -10.30 -16.46
CA SER A 187 -6.58 -11.15 -17.64
C SER A 187 -7.92 -11.57 -18.26
N ALA A 188 -9.05 -11.32 -17.58
CA ALA A 188 -10.36 -11.71 -18.06
C ALA A 188 -10.86 -10.76 -19.17
N PRO A 189 -11.32 -11.29 -20.32
CA PRO A 189 -11.86 -10.47 -21.41
C PRO A 189 -13.08 -9.63 -20.99
N LYS A 190 -13.91 -10.16 -20.10
CA LYS A 190 -15.11 -9.51 -19.55
C LYS A 190 -15.25 -9.80 -18.08
N HIS A 191 -15.77 -8.85 -17.31
CA HIS A 191 -16.09 -9.03 -15.89
C HIS A 191 -17.09 -10.17 -15.64
N SER A 192 -18.03 -10.40 -16.57
CA SER A 192 -19.05 -11.45 -16.46
C SER A 192 -18.45 -12.86 -16.35
N ILE A 193 -17.31 -13.11 -17.00
CA ILE A 193 -16.63 -14.43 -16.95
C ILE A 193 -16.17 -14.74 -15.52
N VAL A 194 -15.70 -13.73 -14.80
CA VAL A 194 -15.24 -13.87 -13.42
C VAL A 194 -16.42 -14.07 -12.47
N LEU A 195 -17.56 -13.40 -12.74
CA LEU A 195 -18.79 -13.55 -11.95
C LEU A 195 -19.46 -14.91 -12.17
N GLU A 196 -19.45 -15.42 -13.40
CA GLU A 196 -20.00 -16.73 -13.75
C GLU A 196 -19.19 -17.87 -13.11
N ASN A 197 -17.88 -17.69 -12.96
CA ASN A 197 -17.00 -18.69 -12.35
C ASN A 197 -15.93 -18.07 -11.43
N PRO A 198 -16.29 -17.70 -10.19
CA PRO A 198 -15.35 -17.15 -9.20
C PRO A 198 -14.22 -18.12 -8.83
N ASP A 199 -14.45 -19.43 -8.94
CA ASP A 199 -13.45 -20.46 -8.63
C ASP A 199 -12.25 -20.44 -9.58
N SER A 200 -12.39 -19.82 -10.77
CA SER A 200 -11.26 -19.60 -11.67
C SER A 200 -10.13 -18.79 -11.01
N ILE A 201 -10.47 -17.91 -10.07
CA ILE A 201 -9.52 -17.12 -9.28
C ILE A 201 -8.74 -18.04 -8.34
N SER A 202 -9.43 -18.86 -7.54
CA SER A 202 -8.78 -19.75 -6.57
C SER A 202 -7.89 -20.79 -7.27
N GLN A 203 -8.32 -21.35 -8.40
CA GLN A 203 -7.51 -22.27 -9.20
C GLN A 203 -6.23 -21.61 -9.74
N THR A 204 -6.33 -20.37 -10.22
CA THR A 204 -5.16 -19.64 -10.74
C THR A 204 -4.16 -19.33 -9.63
N ILE A 205 -4.67 -18.99 -8.44
CA ILE A 205 -3.87 -18.74 -7.25
C ILE A 205 -3.17 -20.04 -6.80
N LEU A 206 -3.90 -21.15 -6.68
CA LEU A 206 -3.35 -22.45 -6.26
C LEU A 206 -2.23 -22.93 -7.22
N ARG A 207 -2.39 -22.74 -8.54
CA ARG A 207 -1.35 -23.08 -9.52
C ARG A 207 -0.04 -22.31 -9.35
N LYS A 208 -0.06 -21.10 -8.78
CA LYS A 208 1.15 -20.30 -8.55
C LYS A 208 1.96 -20.76 -7.33
N GLY A 209 1.45 -21.65 -6.48
CA GLY A 209 2.16 -22.20 -5.32
C GLY A 209 2.34 -21.18 -4.18
N LEU A 210 1.25 -20.84 -3.50
CA LEU A 210 1.23 -19.83 -2.43
C LEU A 210 2.00 -20.24 -1.16
N ASP A 211 2.12 -21.53 -0.96
CA ASP A 211 2.74 -22.23 0.17
C ASP A 211 4.29 -22.25 0.11
N SER A 212 4.87 -21.86 -1.02
CA SER A 212 6.33 -21.84 -1.19
C SER A 212 6.97 -20.74 -0.33
N GLY A 213 7.72 -21.17 0.69
CA GLY A 213 8.45 -20.28 1.61
C GLY A 213 7.58 -19.60 2.68
N THR A 214 6.34 -20.05 2.90
CA THR A 214 5.48 -19.56 3.99
C THR A 214 5.56 -20.47 5.21
N ALA A 215 5.26 -19.89 6.38
CA ALA A 215 5.08 -20.62 7.64
C ALA A 215 3.76 -21.42 7.69
N PHE A 216 2.96 -21.35 6.63
CA PHE A 216 1.64 -21.97 6.53
C PHE A 216 1.55 -22.81 5.26
N GLU A 217 0.77 -23.88 5.36
CA GLU A 217 0.29 -24.70 4.27
C GLU A 217 -1.15 -24.27 3.93
N ILE A 218 -1.44 -24.09 2.65
CA ILE A 218 -2.76 -23.66 2.19
C ILE A 218 -3.62 -24.89 1.90
N LEU A 219 -4.73 -25.04 2.61
CA LEU A 219 -5.68 -26.14 2.41
C LEU A 219 -6.73 -25.80 1.34
N SER A 220 -7.35 -24.63 1.47
CA SER A 220 -8.35 -24.13 0.52
C SER A 220 -8.28 -22.62 0.38
N ILE A 221 -8.73 -22.15 -0.78
CA ILE A 221 -8.93 -20.73 -1.08
C ILE A 221 -10.34 -20.62 -1.64
N ASP A 222 -11.20 -19.96 -0.89
CA ASP A 222 -12.61 -19.81 -1.21
C ASP A 222 -12.90 -18.34 -1.48
N ILE A 223 -13.57 -18.03 -2.59
CA ILE A 223 -13.99 -16.65 -2.87
C ILE A 223 -15.30 -16.41 -2.14
N ALA A 224 -15.25 -15.58 -1.10
CA ALA A 224 -16.39 -15.32 -0.23
C ALA A 224 -17.39 -14.33 -0.82
N ASP A 225 -16.92 -13.39 -1.63
CA ASP A 225 -17.75 -12.36 -2.22
C ASP A 225 -17.12 -11.81 -3.52
N VAL A 226 -17.94 -11.52 -4.52
CA VAL A 226 -17.53 -10.91 -5.79
C VAL A 226 -18.58 -9.89 -6.23
N ASP A 227 -18.21 -8.62 -6.19
CA ASP A 227 -19.06 -7.48 -6.52
C ASP A 227 -18.58 -6.77 -7.77
N VAL A 228 -19.52 -6.22 -8.53
CA VAL A 228 -19.23 -5.30 -9.63
C VAL A 228 -19.11 -3.87 -9.09
N GLY A 229 -17.99 -3.24 -9.39
CA GLY A 229 -17.69 -1.87 -9.01
C GLY A 229 -18.04 -0.86 -10.10
N ARG A 230 -17.14 0.11 -10.31
CA ARG A 230 -17.34 1.19 -11.27
C ARG A 230 -16.90 0.75 -12.68
N ASN A 231 -17.53 1.33 -13.70
CA ASN A 231 -17.02 1.22 -15.07
C ASN A 231 -15.88 2.23 -15.28
N ILE A 232 -14.66 1.78 -15.02
CA ILE A 232 -13.43 2.58 -15.17
C ILE A 232 -13.20 2.91 -16.65
N GLY A 233 -13.51 1.98 -17.56
CA GLY A 233 -13.39 2.19 -19.00
C GLY A 233 -14.24 3.36 -19.50
N ALA A 234 -15.52 3.40 -19.14
CA ALA A 234 -16.42 4.50 -19.49
C ALA A 234 -15.97 5.82 -18.88
N LYS A 235 -15.45 5.81 -17.64
CA LYS A 235 -14.91 6.99 -16.99
C LYS A 235 -13.67 7.53 -17.72
N LEU A 236 -12.71 6.66 -18.04
CA LEU A 236 -11.51 7.03 -18.78
C LEU A 236 -11.86 7.57 -20.19
N GLN A 237 -12.84 6.98 -20.86
CA GLN A 237 -13.33 7.48 -22.16
C GLN A 237 -13.97 8.87 -22.02
N ALA A 238 -14.78 9.10 -20.98
CA ALA A 238 -15.36 10.42 -20.72
C ALA A 238 -14.27 11.46 -20.41
N ASP A 239 -13.30 11.11 -19.57
CA ASP A 239 -12.17 11.98 -19.22
C ASP A 239 -11.33 12.32 -20.47
N GLN A 240 -11.10 11.34 -21.34
CA GLN A 240 -10.39 11.53 -22.62
C GLN A 240 -11.18 12.44 -23.57
N ALA A 241 -12.50 12.26 -23.69
CA ALA A 241 -13.35 13.11 -24.52
C ALA A 241 -13.39 14.57 -24.02
N ILE A 242 -13.37 14.78 -22.70
CA ILE A 242 -13.27 16.12 -22.10
C ILE A 242 -11.92 16.77 -22.44
N ALA A 243 -10.83 16.01 -22.36
CA ALA A 243 -9.50 16.48 -22.74
C ALA A 243 -9.43 16.86 -24.23
N ASP A 244 -9.96 16.01 -25.11
CA ASP A 244 -10.00 16.24 -26.56
C ASP A 244 -10.85 17.47 -26.91
N LYS A 245 -12.00 17.64 -26.25
CA LYS A 245 -12.84 18.84 -26.39
C LYS A 245 -12.05 20.10 -26.02
N LYS A 246 -11.29 20.07 -24.93
CA LYS A 246 -10.48 21.21 -24.47
C LYS A 246 -9.38 21.56 -25.48
N ILE A 247 -8.71 20.56 -26.05
CA ILE A 247 -7.70 20.75 -27.09
C ILE A 247 -8.34 21.34 -28.36
N ALA A 248 -9.49 20.82 -28.78
CA ALA A 248 -10.21 21.33 -29.94
C ALA A 248 -10.66 22.78 -29.76
N GLN A 249 -11.17 23.12 -28.57
CA GLN A 249 -11.53 24.51 -28.22
C GLN A 249 -10.32 25.44 -28.25
N ALA A 250 -9.19 25.03 -27.66
CA ALA A 250 -7.96 25.82 -27.68
C ALA A 250 -7.46 26.06 -29.11
N LYS A 251 -7.47 25.04 -29.98
CA LYS A 251 -7.10 25.19 -31.40
C LYS A 251 -8.06 26.09 -32.18
N ALA A 252 -9.36 26.05 -31.86
CA ALA A 252 -10.34 26.92 -32.49
C ALA A 252 -10.13 28.39 -32.08
N GLU A 253 -9.81 28.63 -30.81
CA GLU A 253 -9.48 29.95 -30.29
C GLU A 253 -8.16 30.48 -30.87
N GLU A 254 -7.13 29.64 -30.96
CA GLU A 254 -5.87 29.94 -31.65
C GLU A 254 -6.12 30.37 -33.10
N ARG A 255 -6.89 29.60 -33.87
CA ARG A 255 -7.25 29.95 -35.26
C ARG A 255 -8.02 31.26 -35.35
N ARG A 256 -8.93 31.51 -34.41
CA ARG A 256 -9.69 32.76 -34.36
C ARG A 256 -8.76 33.94 -34.08
N ALA A 257 -7.84 33.79 -33.14
CA ALA A 257 -6.84 34.81 -32.82
C ALA A 257 -5.93 35.11 -34.02
N PHE A 258 -5.46 34.08 -34.73
CA PHE A 258 -4.68 34.25 -35.96
C PHE A 258 -5.46 34.95 -37.06
N ALA A 259 -6.73 34.58 -37.29
CA ALA A 259 -7.56 35.23 -38.29
C ALA A 259 -7.78 36.72 -38.00
N VAL A 260 -8.04 37.07 -36.73
CA VAL A 260 -8.15 38.47 -36.31
C VAL A 260 -6.83 39.21 -36.48
N ALA A 261 -5.70 38.60 -36.12
CA ALA A 261 -4.38 39.21 -36.32
C ALA A 261 -4.09 39.46 -37.80
N GLN A 262 -4.41 38.50 -38.68
CA GLN A 262 -4.26 38.63 -40.12
C GLN A 262 -5.18 39.71 -40.72
N GLU A 263 -6.42 39.81 -40.23
CA GLU A 263 -7.33 40.90 -40.61
C GLU A 263 -6.76 42.27 -40.24
N GLN A 264 -6.24 42.42 -39.02
CA GLN A 264 -5.59 43.66 -38.58
C GLN A 264 -4.34 43.98 -39.41
N GLU A 265 -3.52 42.98 -39.75
CA GLU A 265 -2.35 43.15 -40.61
C GLU A 265 -2.75 43.62 -42.01
N MET A 266 -3.79 43.04 -42.62
CA MET A 266 -4.32 43.48 -43.91
C MET A 266 -4.89 44.90 -43.85
N LEU A 267 -5.61 45.25 -42.78
CA LEU A 267 -6.11 46.61 -42.57
C LEU A 267 -4.96 47.62 -42.48
N ALA A 268 -3.92 47.30 -41.71
CA ALA A 268 -2.71 48.13 -41.62
C ALA A 268 -2.00 48.24 -42.97
N GLU A 269 -1.96 47.17 -43.77
CA GLU A 269 -1.40 47.20 -45.12
C GLU A 269 -2.20 48.08 -46.08
N VAL A 270 -3.54 48.00 -46.05
CA VAL A 270 -4.41 48.88 -46.84
C VAL A 270 -4.17 50.34 -46.46
N GLN A 271 -4.05 50.65 -45.16
CA GLN A 271 -3.73 52.01 -44.70
C GLN A 271 -2.35 52.47 -45.18
N ARG A 272 -1.33 51.61 -45.09
CA ARG A 272 0.02 51.88 -45.60
C ARG A 272 0.02 52.15 -47.10
N MET A 273 -0.70 51.36 -47.89
CA MET A 273 -0.81 51.57 -49.34
C MET A 273 -1.58 52.85 -49.66
N ARG A 274 -2.67 53.15 -48.94
CA ARG A 274 -3.37 54.45 -49.06
C ARG A 274 -2.45 55.63 -48.76
N ALA A 275 -1.61 55.53 -47.73
CA ALA A 275 -0.64 56.57 -47.42
C ALA A 275 0.34 56.79 -48.59
N LYS A 276 0.82 55.72 -49.24
CA LYS A 276 1.66 55.82 -50.45
C LYS A 276 0.95 56.45 -51.65
N VAL A 277 -0.33 56.14 -51.84
CA VAL A 277 -1.13 56.77 -52.90
C VAL A 277 -1.26 58.27 -52.63
N VAL A 278 -1.57 58.65 -51.39
CA VAL A 278 -1.64 60.06 -50.99
C VAL A 278 -0.29 60.76 -51.14
N GLU A 279 0.83 60.10 -50.80
CA GLU A 279 2.18 60.60 -51.02
C GLU A 279 2.43 60.87 -52.52
N ALA A 280 2.14 59.91 -53.39
CA ALA A 280 2.29 60.08 -54.84
C ALA A 280 1.33 61.15 -55.42
N GLU A 281 0.09 61.21 -54.94
CA GLU A 281 -0.87 62.26 -55.34
C GLU A 281 -0.40 63.65 -54.91
N SER A 282 0.31 63.77 -53.77
CA SER A 282 0.86 65.04 -53.30
C SER A 282 1.99 65.59 -54.19
N GLU A 283 2.66 64.73 -54.96
CA GLU A 283 3.64 65.15 -55.97
C GLU A 283 2.98 65.85 -57.17
N VAL A 284 1.70 65.56 -57.46
CA VAL A 284 1.01 66.14 -58.62
C VAL A 284 0.81 67.66 -58.48
N PRO A 285 0.28 68.22 -57.37
CA PRO A 285 0.24 69.67 -57.15
C PRO A 285 1.62 70.32 -57.17
N LEU A 286 2.65 69.66 -56.61
CA LEU A 286 4.03 70.16 -56.63
C LEU A 286 4.57 70.25 -58.05
N ALA A 287 4.37 69.21 -58.87
CA ALA A 287 4.76 69.18 -60.27
C ALA A 287 3.98 70.22 -61.11
N ILE A 288 2.69 70.42 -60.85
CA ILE A 288 1.88 71.47 -61.47
C ILE A 288 2.43 72.86 -61.11
N ALA A 289 2.75 73.10 -59.84
CA ALA A 289 3.34 74.36 -59.39
C ALA A 289 4.72 74.60 -60.03
N GLU A 290 5.51 73.55 -60.23
CA GLU A 290 6.79 73.64 -60.94
C GLU A 290 6.61 73.92 -62.44
N ALA A 291 5.61 73.30 -63.08
CA ALA A 291 5.26 73.56 -64.48
C ALA A 291 4.83 75.02 -64.71
N PHE A 292 4.08 75.61 -63.77
CA PHE A 292 3.76 77.04 -63.78
C PHE A 292 5.00 77.93 -63.63
N LYS A 293 5.92 77.61 -62.70
CA LYS A 293 7.16 78.38 -62.51
C LYS A 293 8.08 78.32 -63.73
N LYS A 294 8.16 77.17 -64.40
CA LYS A 294 8.97 76.95 -65.61
C LYS A 294 8.31 77.48 -66.89
N GLY A 295 7.06 77.93 -66.83
CA GLY A 295 6.32 78.49 -67.97
C GLY A 295 5.73 77.46 -68.92
N ASN A 296 5.66 76.19 -68.53
CA ASN A 296 5.14 75.08 -69.36
C ASN A 296 3.61 74.94 -69.29
N LEU A 297 2.94 75.61 -68.36
CA LEU A 297 1.48 75.60 -68.20
C LEU A 297 0.96 77.04 -68.07
N GLY A 298 -0.04 77.42 -68.88
CA GLY A 298 -0.64 78.75 -68.86
C GLY A 298 -1.78 78.88 -67.84
N VAL A 299 -2.08 80.12 -67.44
CA VAL A 299 -3.22 80.43 -66.53
C VAL A 299 -4.54 79.98 -67.14
N MET A 300 -4.70 80.10 -68.46
CA MET A 300 -5.92 79.73 -69.17
C MET A 300 -6.12 78.20 -69.23
N ASP A 301 -5.05 77.43 -69.31
CA ASP A 301 -5.07 75.96 -69.31
C ASP A 301 -5.50 75.41 -67.94
N TYR A 302 -5.11 76.08 -66.86
CA TYR A 302 -5.53 75.72 -65.50
C TYR A 302 -7.02 75.96 -65.25
N TYR A 303 -7.56 77.09 -65.73
CA TYR A 303 -8.99 77.35 -65.66
C TYR A 303 -9.79 76.31 -66.49
N GLN A 304 -9.28 75.90 -67.65
CA GLN A 304 -9.89 74.81 -68.43
C GLN A 304 -9.87 73.47 -67.68
N MET A 305 -8.73 73.10 -67.09
CA MET A 305 -8.64 71.90 -66.25
C MET A 305 -9.63 71.95 -65.08
N GLN A 306 -9.76 73.10 -64.42
CA GLN A 306 -10.66 73.27 -63.29
C GLN A 306 -12.14 73.20 -63.71
N ASN A 307 -12.48 73.70 -64.90
CA ASN A 307 -13.81 73.56 -65.48
C ASN A 307 -14.13 72.09 -65.78
N ILE A 308 -13.20 71.36 -66.42
CA ILE A 308 -13.39 69.92 -66.71
C ILE A 308 -13.54 69.11 -65.41
N LYS A 309 -12.74 69.40 -64.37
CA LYS A 309 -12.89 68.76 -63.05
C LYS A 309 -14.26 69.04 -62.44
N SER A 310 -14.76 70.28 -62.55
CA SER A 310 -16.06 70.68 -62.03
C SER A 310 -17.21 70.00 -62.78
N ASP A 311 -17.13 69.92 -64.10
CA ASP A 311 -18.10 69.19 -64.94
C ASP A 311 -18.08 67.69 -64.63
N THR A 312 -16.90 67.12 -64.39
CA THR A 312 -16.75 65.70 -64.01
C THR A 312 -17.37 65.45 -62.62
N ALA A 313 -17.08 66.29 -61.63
CA ALA A 313 -17.68 66.18 -60.30
C ALA A 313 -19.21 66.36 -60.33
N MET A 314 -19.72 67.25 -61.19
CA MET A 314 -21.15 67.41 -61.42
C MET A 314 -21.74 66.15 -62.05
N ARG A 315 -21.08 65.55 -63.04
CA ARG A 315 -21.53 64.29 -63.66
C ARG A 315 -21.50 63.11 -62.69
N ASP A 316 -20.45 62.98 -61.88
CA ASP A 316 -20.33 61.91 -60.88
C ASP A 316 -21.41 62.03 -59.80
N SER A 317 -21.73 63.25 -59.36
CA SER A 317 -22.81 63.47 -58.39
C SER A 317 -24.21 63.23 -58.96
N ILE A 318 -24.40 63.42 -60.27
CA ILE A 318 -25.64 63.05 -60.98
C ILE A 318 -25.73 61.52 -61.21
N ALA A 319 -24.59 60.86 -61.49
CA ALA A 319 -24.53 59.42 -61.74
C ALA A 319 -24.67 58.58 -60.47
N ASN A 320 -24.21 59.09 -59.33
CA ASN A 320 -24.38 58.49 -58.00
C ASN A 320 -25.19 59.44 -57.10
N PRO A 321 -26.53 59.53 -57.27
CA PRO A 321 -27.36 60.21 -56.30
C PRO A 321 -27.18 59.47 -54.96
N THR A 322 -26.66 60.18 -53.96
CA THR A 322 -26.43 59.70 -52.60
C THR A 322 -27.54 58.77 -52.14
N ILE A 323 -27.24 57.47 -52.00
CA ILE A 323 -28.04 56.55 -51.20
C ILE A 323 -27.86 57.04 -49.76
N GLN A 324 -28.79 57.86 -49.29
CA GLN A 324 -28.98 58.06 -47.86
C GLN A 324 -29.41 56.72 -47.31
N ASN A 325 -28.48 56.04 -46.63
CA ASN A 325 -28.81 54.89 -45.78
C ASN A 325 -29.61 55.42 -44.58
N GLU A 326 -30.93 55.47 -44.71
CA GLU A 326 -31.82 55.30 -43.56
C GLU A 326 -31.68 53.85 -43.12
N ASN A 327 -30.99 53.61 -41.99
CA ASN A 327 -31.12 52.44 -41.11
C ASN A 327 -30.22 52.69 -39.88
N GLU A 328 -30.79 53.36 -38.87
CA GLU A 328 -30.51 53.02 -37.47
C GLU A 328 -31.35 51.80 -37.08
#